data_AF-A0A3N5U4N7-F1
#
_entry.id   AF-A0A3N5U4N7-F1
#
_cell.length_a   1.000
_cell.length_b   1.000
_cell.length_c   1.000
_cell.angle_alpha   90.00
_cell.angle_beta   90.00
_cell.angle_gamma   90.00
#
_symmetry.space_group_name_H-M   'P 1'
#
loop_
_entity.id
_entity.type
_entity.pdbx_description
1 polymer ?
#
loop_
_entity_poly.entity_id
_entity_poly.type
_entity_poly.pdbx_seq_one_letter_code
_entity_poly.pdbx_strand_id
1 'polypeptide(L)'
;MLNQTLMEEVPCPLCSSRSKRRLFADRDRVQVREGDFRVVECNACRFRFTIPRPARENLADFYPEYYGPYQGFEGNGLALFDPRTSLSVRFKNKLKYSVLTKYYGYAVRRPPHPLNLPGHVPAWVGGMMERLAFSLFKHRNPRVPVCCGRRKALDVGCGNGIYLLFLKR
;
A
#
# COMPACT_ATOMS: atom_id res chain seq x y z
N MET A 1 -13.63 31.67 -7.53
CA MET A 1 -12.26 32.21 -7.42
C MET A 1 -11.84 32.00 -5.99
N LEU A 2 -10.86 31.13 -5.70
CA LEU A 2 -10.37 30.97 -4.33
C LEU A 2 -9.58 32.22 -3.95
N ASN A 3 -9.95 32.87 -2.85
CA ASN A 3 -9.16 33.93 -2.26
C ASN A 3 -7.72 33.42 -2.05
N GLN A 4 -6.74 34.28 -2.37
CA GLN A 4 -5.30 34.01 -2.21
C GLN A 4 -4.88 33.65 -0.77
N THR A 5 -5.81 33.72 0.18
CA THR A 5 -5.60 33.37 1.59
C THR A 5 -5.56 31.86 1.86
N LEU A 6 -6.14 30.98 1.04
CA LEU A 6 -6.17 29.53 1.31
C LEU A 6 -4.99 28.73 0.71
N MET A 7 -4.46 29.21 -0.41
CA MET A 7 -3.54 28.45 -1.27
C MET A 7 -2.43 29.37 -1.78
N GLU A 8 -1.17 28.92 -1.72
CA GLU A 8 0.00 29.70 -2.12
C GLU A 8 0.81 29.06 -3.26
N GLU A 9 1.31 29.90 -4.17
CA GLU A 9 2.37 29.52 -5.09
C GLU A 9 3.74 29.80 -4.47
N VAL A 10 4.56 28.76 -4.38
CA VAL A 10 5.89 28.86 -3.77
C VAL A 10 7.03 28.76 -4.80
N PRO A 11 8.22 29.28 -4.46
CA PRO A 11 9.45 28.95 -5.19
C PRO A 11 9.77 27.45 -5.09
N CYS A 12 10.73 26.99 -5.90
CA CYS A 12 11.20 25.62 -5.82
C CYS A 12 11.72 25.30 -4.41
N PRO A 13 11.23 24.25 -3.73
CA PRO A 13 11.65 23.92 -2.36
C PRO A 13 13.09 23.40 -2.28
N LEU A 14 13.72 23.07 -3.41
CA LEU A 14 15.09 22.55 -3.46
C LEU A 14 16.13 23.65 -3.72
N CYS A 15 15.83 24.62 -4.58
CA CYS A 15 16.80 25.64 -5.03
C CYS A 15 16.29 27.09 -4.96
N SER A 16 15.09 27.31 -4.45
CA SER A 16 14.44 28.62 -4.32
C SER A 16 14.18 29.39 -5.63
N SER A 17 14.46 28.80 -6.80
CA SER A 17 14.13 29.41 -8.09
C SER A 17 12.60 29.59 -8.24
N ARG A 18 12.19 30.77 -8.73
CA ARG A 18 10.80 31.07 -9.08
C ARG A 18 10.44 30.60 -10.50
N SER A 19 11.44 30.25 -11.31
CA SER A 19 11.25 29.82 -12.70
C SER A 19 10.83 28.35 -12.77
N LYS A 20 9.65 28.11 -13.34
CA LYS A 20 9.02 26.79 -13.37
C LYS A 20 8.15 26.65 -14.63
N ARG A 21 8.10 25.43 -15.17
CA ARG A 21 7.25 25.05 -16.31
C ARG A 21 6.15 24.12 -15.84
N ARG A 22 4.91 24.37 -16.28
CA ARG A 22 3.77 23.47 -16.02
C ARG A 22 3.94 22.17 -16.80
N LEU A 23 3.73 21.03 -16.13
CA LEU A 23 3.70 19.71 -16.76
C LEU A 23 2.25 19.28 -17.01
N PHE A 24 1.43 19.30 -15.97
CA PHE A 24 0.01 18.95 -16.04
C PHE A 24 -0.78 19.66 -14.94
N ALA A 25 -2.10 19.65 -15.09
CA ALA A 25 -3.03 20.15 -14.08
C ALA A 25 -4.18 19.14 -13.91
N ASP A 26 -4.64 18.98 -12.68
CA ASP A 26 -5.81 18.17 -12.33
C ASP A 26 -6.53 18.83 -11.15
N ARG A 27 -7.70 18.29 -10.79
CA ARG A 27 -8.51 18.77 -9.67
C ARG A 27 -8.56 17.72 -8.57
N ASP A 28 -8.84 18.16 -7.36
CA ASP A 28 -9.09 17.23 -6.26
C ASP A 28 -10.42 16.50 -6.48
N ARG A 29 -10.35 15.18 -6.68
CA ARG A 29 -11.52 14.31 -6.89
C ARG A 29 -11.98 13.64 -5.60
N VAL A 30 -11.23 13.79 -4.50
CA VAL A 30 -11.48 13.12 -3.23
C VAL A 30 -12.24 14.03 -2.28
N GLN A 31 -11.70 15.22 -1.97
CA GLN A 31 -12.39 16.18 -1.10
C GLN A 31 -13.23 17.20 -1.90
N VAL A 32 -13.27 17.09 -3.23
CA VAL A 32 -14.04 17.95 -4.16
C VAL A 32 -13.83 19.44 -3.85
N ARG A 33 -12.59 19.83 -3.55
CA ARG A 33 -12.25 21.23 -3.33
C ARG A 33 -12.12 21.93 -4.69
N GLU A 34 -12.64 23.15 -4.78
CA GLU A 34 -12.39 24.01 -5.93
C GLU A 34 -10.87 24.25 -6.06
N GLY A 35 -10.38 24.36 -7.31
CA GLY A 35 -9.00 24.71 -7.61
C GLY A 35 -8.31 23.76 -8.60
N ASP A 36 -7.47 24.32 -9.47
CA ASP A 36 -6.61 23.54 -10.36
C ASP A 36 -5.24 23.33 -9.69
N PHE A 37 -4.95 22.08 -9.31
CA PHE A 37 -3.64 21.66 -8.82
C PHE A 37 -2.73 21.35 -10.00
N ARG A 38 -1.55 21.97 -10.04
CA ARG A 38 -0.57 21.80 -11.11
C ARG A 38 0.62 21.04 -10.59
N VAL A 39 1.13 20.13 -11.41
CA VAL A 39 2.49 19.65 -11.27
C VAL A 39 3.38 20.47 -12.18
N VAL A 40 4.44 21.03 -11.59
CA VAL A 40 5.41 21.88 -12.26
C VAL A 40 6.81 21.29 -12.13
N GLU A 41 7.69 21.69 -13.04
CA GLU A 41 9.12 21.36 -13.04
C GLU A 41 9.93 22.64 -12.91
N CYS A 42 10.87 22.70 -11.96
CA CYS A 42 11.78 23.82 -11.82
C CYS A 42 12.72 23.89 -13.04
N ASN A 43 12.84 25.08 -13.64
CA ASN A 43 13.75 25.25 -14.79
C ASN A 43 15.23 25.21 -14.37
N ALA A 44 15.56 25.53 -13.12
CA ALA A 44 16.94 25.55 -12.63
C ALA A 44 17.45 24.16 -12.18
N CYS A 45 16.71 23.45 -11.33
CA CYS A 45 17.15 22.17 -10.75
C CYS A 45 16.35 20.95 -11.20
N ARG A 46 15.36 21.12 -12.09
CA ARG A 46 14.49 20.05 -12.62
C ARG A 46 13.63 19.34 -11.56
N PHE A 47 13.62 19.80 -10.31
CA PHE A 47 12.74 19.28 -9.26
C PHE A 47 11.27 19.47 -9.62
N ARG A 48 10.46 18.42 -9.42
CA ARG A 48 9.03 18.42 -9.74
C ARG A 48 8.21 18.49 -8.46
N PHE A 49 7.22 19.38 -8.44
CA PHE A 49 6.41 19.63 -7.25
C PHE A 49 5.02 20.14 -7.61
N THR A 50 4.11 20.12 -6.64
CA THR A 50 2.71 20.55 -6.79
C THR A 50 2.52 22.00 -6.36
N ILE A 51 1.75 22.76 -7.13
CA ILE A 51 1.30 24.12 -6.79
C ILE A 51 -0.14 24.39 -7.30
N PRO A 52 -0.91 25.27 -6.65
CA PRO A 52 -0.60 25.89 -5.37
C PRO A 52 -0.67 24.84 -4.23
N ARG A 53 0.03 25.09 -3.12
CA ARG A 53 -0.11 24.28 -1.90
C ARG A 53 -1.01 25.02 -0.91
N PRO A 54 -1.65 24.34 0.05
CA PRO A 54 -2.33 25.03 1.14
C PRO A 54 -1.40 26.01 1.84
N ALA A 55 -1.90 27.22 2.14
CA ALA A 55 -1.22 28.15 3.03
C ALA A 55 -1.00 27.47 4.39
N ARG A 56 0.05 27.87 5.11
CA ARG A 56 0.43 27.21 6.37
C ARG A 56 -0.72 27.20 7.38
N GLU A 57 -1.47 28.29 7.43
CA GLU A 57 -2.60 28.53 8.32
C GLU A 57 -3.79 27.63 7.98
N ASN A 58 -3.90 27.20 6.72
CA ASN A 58 -4.99 26.37 6.21
C ASN A 58 -4.60 24.92 5.99
N LEU A 59 -3.35 24.53 6.27
CA LEU A 59 -2.89 23.16 6.04
C LEU A 59 -3.73 22.15 6.81
N ALA A 60 -4.15 22.48 8.03
CA ALA A 60 -5.01 21.62 8.86
C ALA A 60 -6.37 21.33 8.21
N ASP A 61 -6.92 22.27 7.43
CA ASP A 61 -8.22 22.12 6.77
C ASP A 61 -8.21 20.95 5.76
N PHE A 62 -7.05 20.62 5.20
CA PHE A 62 -6.88 19.51 4.24
C PHE A 62 -6.76 18.14 4.91
N TYR A 63 -6.62 18.10 6.23
CA TYR A 63 -6.56 16.91 7.06
C TYR A 63 -7.63 16.99 8.16
N PRO A 64 -8.93 16.95 7.80
CA PRO A 64 -10.02 17.04 8.77
C PRO A 64 -10.03 15.82 9.70
N GLU A 65 -10.78 15.88 10.81
CA GLU A 65 -10.87 14.75 11.75
C GLU A 65 -11.33 13.44 11.08
N TYR A 66 -12.26 13.54 10.12
CA TYR A 66 -12.74 12.40 9.32
C TYR A 66 -11.77 11.95 8.21
N TYR A 67 -10.55 12.49 8.16
CA TYR A 67 -9.52 12.05 7.21
C TYR A 67 -9.22 10.57 7.44
N GLY A 68 -9.39 9.74 6.41
CA GLY A 68 -9.30 8.28 6.53
C GLY A 68 -8.07 7.75 7.29
N PRO A 69 -6.86 8.29 7.08
CA PRO A 69 -5.68 7.92 7.87
C PRO A 69 -5.77 8.20 9.39
N TYR A 70 -6.58 9.17 9.85
CA TYR A 70 -6.81 9.43 11.28
C TYR A 70 -7.81 8.47 11.91
N GLN A 71 -8.74 7.93 11.12
CA GLN A 71 -9.84 7.09 11.61
C GLN A 71 -9.41 5.70 12.08
N GLY A 72 -8.09 5.44 12.14
CA GLY A 72 -7.56 4.11 12.39
C GLY A 72 -8.06 3.11 11.34
N PHE A 73 -7.67 1.86 11.50
CA PHE A 73 -8.27 0.77 10.76
C PHE A 73 -8.87 -0.15 11.81
N GLU A 74 -10.12 0.10 12.17
CA GLU A 74 -10.91 -0.81 12.99
C GLU A 74 -11.36 -1.98 12.10
N GLY A 75 -10.44 -2.92 11.86
CA GLY A 75 -10.76 -4.04 10.99
C GLY A 75 -9.87 -5.25 11.22
N ASN A 76 -10.52 -6.42 11.22
CA ASN A 76 -9.91 -7.74 11.04
C ASN A 76 -9.10 -7.87 9.71
N GLY A 77 -8.95 -6.79 8.93
CA GLY A 77 -8.30 -6.74 7.62
C GLY A 77 -6.78 -6.89 7.63
N LEU A 78 -6.15 -6.95 8.81
CA LEU A 78 -4.71 -7.20 8.96
C LEU A 78 -4.36 -8.66 9.21
N ALA A 79 -5.36 -9.53 9.41
CA ALA A 79 -5.11 -10.94 9.61
C ALA A 79 -4.68 -11.58 8.28
N LEU A 80 -3.42 -12.03 8.20
CA LEU A 80 -2.91 -12.78 7.04
C LEU A 80 -3.79 -13.98 6.69
N PHE A 81 -4.32 -14.64 7.72
CA PHE A 81 -5.19 -15.79 7.63
C PHE A 81 -6.57 -15.45 8.18
N ASP A 82 -7.60 -15.87 7.44
CA ASP A 82 -8.99 -15.71 7.86
C ASP A 82 -9.26 -16.68 9.04
N PRO A 83 -9.77 -16.21 10.19
CA PRO A 83 -9.97 -17.05 11.38
C PRO A 83 -11.16 -18.01 11.26
N ARG A 84 -12.03 -17.86 10.25
CA ARG A 84 -13.22 -18.70 10.08
C ARG A 84 -12.86 -20.17 9.85
N THR A 85 -13.76 -21.07 10.25
CA THR A 85 -13.53 -22.52 10.28
C THR A 85 -14.01 -23.28 9.04
N SER A 86 -14.59 -22.60 8.05
CA SER A 86 -15.13 -23.25 6.86
C SER A 86 -14.04 -23.93 6.02
N LEU A 87 -14.36 -25.05 5.36
CA LEU A 87 -13.40 -25.84 4.60
C LEU A 87 -12.69 -25.04 3.49
N SER A 88 -13.43 -24.18 2.80
CA SER A 88 -12.89 -23.30 1.75
C SER A 88 -11.91 -22.27 2.32
N VAL A 89 -12.19 -21.73 3.52
CA VAL A 89 -11.27 -20.83 4.23
C VAL A 89 -10.01 -21.56 4.68
N ARG A 90 -10.15 -22.75 5.27
CA ARG A 90 -9.01 -23.58 5.72
C ARG A 90 -8.11 -23.97 4.54
N PHE A 91 -8.71 -24.33 3.41
CA PHE A 91 -7.96 -24.62 2.17
C PHE A 91 -7.23 -23.37 1.65
N LYS A 92 -7.90 -22.22 1.57
CA LYS A 92 -7.28 -20.95 1.16
C LYS A 92 -6.12 -20.56 2.09
N ASN A 93 -6.29 -20.69 3.40
CA ASN A 93 -5.24 -20.39 4.37
C ASN A 93 -4.04 -21.35 4.24
N LYS A 94 -4.28 -22.64 4.00
CA LYS A 94 -3.22 -23.63 3.73
C LYS A 94 -2.44 -23.27 2.46
N LEU A 95 -3.12 -22.92 1.38
CA LEU A 95 -2.47 -22.50 0.14
C LEU A 95 -1.67 -21.20 0.34
N LYS A 96 -2.25 -20.18 0.98
CA LYS A 96 -1.55 -18.93 1.33
C LYS A 96 -0.27 -19.20 2.14
N TYR A 97 -0.36 -20.00 3.19
CA TYR A 97 0.78 -20.36 4.04
C TYR A 97 1.89 -21.03 3.23
N SER A 98 1.52 -21.98 2.37
CA SER A 98 2.49 -22.74 1.59
C SER A 98 3.15 -21.89 0.49
N VAL A 99 2.38 -21.01 -0.17
CA VAL A 99 2.91 -20.05 -1.15
C VAL A 99 3.92 -19.10 -0.50
N LEU A 100 3.57 -18.52 0.65
CA LEU A 100 4.41 -17.55 1.35
C LEU A 100 5.71 -18.15 1.88
N THR A 101 5.65 -19.38 2.39
CA THR A 101 6.83 -20.08 2.95
C THR A 101 7.73 -20.66 1.86
N LYS A 102 7.17 -21.38 0.88
CA LYS A 102 7.97 -22.13 -0.11
C LYS A 102 8.48 -21.26 -1.26
N TYR A 103 7.70 -20.28 -1.72
CA TYR A 103 8.05 -19.49 -2.92
C TYR A 103 8.51 -18.08 -2.60
N TYR A 104 8.02 -17.48 -1.52
CA TYR A 104 8.40 -16.12 -1.13
C TYR A 104 9.33 -16.05 0.09
N GLY A 105 9.65 -17.18 0.75
CA GLY A 105 10.63 -17.22 1.84
C GLY A 105 10.19 -16.55 3.14
N TYR A 106 8.90 -16.24 3.33
CA TYR A 106 8.42 -15.62 4.56
C TYR A 106 8.27 -16.64 5.70
N ALA A 107 8.92 -16.38 6.84
CA ALA A 107 8.72 -17.17 8.08
C ALA A 107 7.40 -16.83 8.81
N VAL A 108 6.25 -17.10 8.18
CA VAL A 108 4.91 -16.81 8.74
C VAL A 108 4.49 -17.81 9.83
N ARG A 109 3.70 -17.35 10.81
CA ARG A 109 3.03 -18.25 11.78
C ARG A 109 2.07 -19.20 11.04
N ARG A 110 1.79 -20.37 11.62
CA ARG A 110 0.82 -21.32 11.05
C ARG A 110 -0.60 -20.71 11.06
N PRO A 111 -1.44 -21.02 10.06
CA PRO A 111 -2.82 -20.54 10.03
C PRO A 111 -3.67 -21.12 11.18
N PRO A 112 -4.69 -20.38 11.64
CA PRO A 112 -5.69 -20.91 12.56
C PRO A 112 -6.47 -22.06 11.90
N HIS A 113 -6.81 -23.09 12.68
CA HIS A 113 -7.53 -24.30 12.24
C HIS A 113 -6.94 -24.97 10.98
N PRO A 114 -5.69 -25.49 11.04
CA PRO A 114 -5.03 -26.09 9.89
C PRO A 114 -5.88 -27.20 9.27
N LEU A 115 -5.91 -27.27 7.93
CA LEU A 115 -6.58 -28.36 7.22
C LEU A 115 -5.72 -29.63 7.29
N ASN A 116 -6.01 -30.47 8.27
CA ASN A 116 -5.52 -31.85 8.35
C ASN A 116 -6.41 -32.69 7.43
N LEU A 117 -5.89 -33.16 6.29
CA LEU A 117 -6.63 -34.13 5.47
C LEU A 117 -6.50 -35.51 6.10
N PRO A 118 -7.60 -36.17 6.49
CA PRO A 118 -7.57 -37.57 6.87
C PRO A 118 -7.54 -38.40 5.58
N GLY A 119 -6.38 -38.94 5.24
CA GLY A 119 -6.22 -39.82 4.08
C GLY A 119 -4.84 -39.74 3.46
N HIS A 120 -4.30 -40.90 3.09
CA HIS A 120 -3.00 -41.09 2.45
C HIS A 120 -2.98 -40.54 1.01
N VAL A 121 -3.10 -39.22 0.85
CA VAL A 121 -2.73 -38.58 -0.41
C VAL A 121 -1.21 -38.44 -0.39
N PRO A 122 -0.47 -39.08 -1.32
CA PRO A 122 0.98 -38.96 -1.36
C PRO A 122 1.41 -37.49 -1.43
N ALA A 123 2.36 -37.09 -0.60
CA ALA A 123 2.77 -35.70 -0.44
C ALA A 123 3.17 -35.01 -1.77
N TRP A 124 3.66 -35.78 -2.74
CA TRP A 124 4.04 -35.29 -4.07
C TRP A 124 2.84 -34.80 -4.90
N VAL A 125 1.66 -35.44 -4.76
CA VAL A 125 0.43 -35.04 -5.46
C VAL A 125 -0.04 -33.67 -4.96
N GLY A 126 -0.05 -33.48 -3.63
CA GLY A 126 -0.37 -32.20 -3.01
C GLY A 126 0.61 -31.10 -3.42
N GLY A 127 1.91 -31.41 -3.46
CA GLY A 127 2.95 -30.48 -3.90
C GLY A 127 2.85 -30.10 -5.38
N MET A 128 2.45 -31.06 -6.24
CA MET A 128 2.24 -30.82 -7.68
C MET A 128 1.05 -29.90 -7.93
N MET A 129 -0.10 -30.15 -7.28
CA MET A 129 -1.28 -29.30 -7.38
C MET A 129 -1.00 -27.87 -6.88
N GLU A 130 -0.23 -27.75 -5.80
CA GLU A 130 0.18 -26.45 -5.27
C GLU A 130 1.09 -25.68 -6.24
N ARG A 131 2.06 -26.37 -6.87
CA ARG A 131 2.91 -25.81 -7.93
C ARG A 131 2.10 -25.34 -9.13
N LEU A 132 1.14 -26.14 -9.57
CA LEU A 132 0.27 -25.80 -10.69
C LEU A 132 -0.58 -24.55 -10.36
N ALA A 133 -1.22 -24.53 -9.19
CA ALA A 133 -1.98 -23.37 -8.74
C ALA A 133 -1.08 -22.13 -8.64
N PHE A 134 0.11 -22.23 -8.03
CA PHE A 134 1.03 -21.11 -7.98
C PHE A 134 1.44 -20.64 -9.38
N SER A 135 1.76 -21.55 -10.30
CA SER A 135 2.14 -21.21 -11.68
C SER A 135 1.04 -20.44 -12.43
N LEU A 136 -0.22 -20.86 -12.27
CA LEU A 136 -1.38 -20.23 -12.90
C LEU A 136 -1.72 -18.85 -12.27
N PHE A 137 -1.54 -18.70 -10.97
CA PHE A 137 -1.94 -17.50 -10.23
C PHE A 137 -0.80 -16.54 -9.87
N LYS A 138 0.48 -16.88 -10.14
CA LYS A 138 1.63 -16.01 -9.80
C LYS A 138 1.57 -14.65 -10.47
N HIS A 139 1.17 -14.60 -11.74
CA HIS A 139 1.05 -13.35 -12.50
C HIS A 139 -0.14 -12.49 -12.06
N ARG A 140 -1.11 -13.07 -11.35
CA ARG A 140 -2.21 -12.34 -10.73
C ARG A 140 -1.83 -11.73 -9.37
N ASN A 141 -0.68 -12.10 -8.81
CA ASN A 141 -0.16 -11.58 -7.54
C ASN A 141 1.20 -10.85 -7.68
N PRO A 142 1.39 -9.88 -8.59
CA PRO A 142 2.70 -9.32 -8.93
C PRO A 142 3.27 -8.34 -7.89
N ARG A 143 2.83 -8.36 -6.63
CA ARG A 143 3.13 -7.31 -5.64
C ARG A 143 3.64 -7.80 -4.28
N VAL A 144 3.96 -9.09 -4.14
CA VAL A 144 4.55 -9.61 -2.91
C VAL A 144 6.07 -9.68 -3.08
N PRO A 145 6.86 -8.90 -2.32
CA PRO A 145 8.32 -8.96 -2.39
C PRO A 145 8.83 -10.35 -1.99
N VAL A 146 9.88 -10.84 -2.63
CA VAL A 146 10.56 -12.07 -2.18
C VAL A 146 11.36 -11.73 -0.92
N CYS A 147 11.16 -12.52 0.14
CA CYS A 147 11.92 -12.39 1.38
C CYS A 147 13.15 -13.31 1.34
N CYS A 148 14.34 -12.72 1.16
CA CYS A 148 15.62 -13.43 1.31
C CYS A 148 16.41 -12.84 2.48
N GLY A 149 16.52 -13.59 3.59
CA GLY A 149 17.28 -13.20 4.79
C GLY A 149 16.59 -12.15 5.67
N ARG A 150 17.34 -11.51 6.57
CA ARG A 150 16.86 -10.37 7.38
C ARG A 150 16.85 -9.11 6.52
N ARG A 151 15.66 -8.66 6.11
CA ARG A 151 15.49 -7.42 5.33
C ARG A 151 14.77 -6.36 6.15
N LYS A 152 15.05 -5.09 5.86
CA LYS A 152 14.29 -3.94 6.36
C LYS A 152 13.21 -3.59 5.34
N ALA A 153 12.00 -3.32 5.82
CA ALA A 153 10.93 -2.76 5.01
C ALA A 153 10.91 -1.24 5.19
N LEU A 154 10.75 -0.49 4.10
CA LEU A 154 10.53 0.95 4.10
C LEU A 154 9.19 1.21 3.44
N ASP A 155 8.30 1.90 4.16
CA ASP A 155 7.07 2.43 3.58
C ASP A 155 7.34 3.86 3.13
N VAL A 156 6.93 4.19 1.90
CA VAL A 156 7.11 5.52 1.31
C VAL A 156 5.74 6.00 0.87
N GLY A 157 5.18 6.96 1.61
CA GLY A 157 3.89 7.55 1.30
C GLY A 157 3.19 8.11 2.53
N CYS A 158 1.96 8.59 2.33
CA CYS A 158 1.08 9.10 3.38
C CYS A 158 0.22 7.99 4.05
N GLY A 159 0.65 6.73 3.94
CA GLY A 159 -0.03 5.61 4.59
C GLY A 159 0.06 5.73 6.12
N ASN A 160 -0.90 5.12 6.82
CA ASN A 160 -0.92 5.06 8.29
C ASN A 160 0.09 4.05 8.87
N GLY A 161 1.01 3.52 8.07
CA GLY A 161 2.04 2.56 8.49
C GLY A 161 1.52 1.19 8.92
N ILE A 162 0.23 0.88 8.71
CA ILE A 162 -0.38 -0.35 9.22
C ILE A 162 0.21 -1.62 8.59
N TYR A 163 0.61 -1.54 7.33
CA TYR A 163 1.33 -2.63 6.66
C TYR A 163 2.72 -2.86 7.25
N LEU A 164 3.37 -1.82 7.79
CA LEU A 164 4.63 -1.99 8.51
C LEU A 164 4.44 -2.76 9.81
N LEU A 165 3.34 -2.56 10.54
CA LEU A 165 3.02 -3.37 11.73
C LEU A 165 2.87 -4.86 11.35
N PHE A 166 2.28 -5.15 10.20
CA PHE A 166 2.18 -6.51 9.69
C PHE A 166 3.55 -7.13 9.32
N LEU A 167 4.47 -6.32 8.79
CA LEU A 167 5.81 -6.75 8.39
C LEU A 167 6.81 -6.78 9.56
N LYS A 168 6.56 -6.00 10.61
CA LYS A 168 7.39 -5.93 11.83
C LYS A 168 7.21 -7.23 12.62
N ARG A 169 8.26 -8.02 12.68
CA ARG A 169 8.35 -9.26 13.47
C ARG A 169 9.33 -9.08 14.62
#